data_AF-A0A534ZN74-F1
#
_entry.id   AF-A0A534ZN74-F1
#
_cell.length_a   1.000
_cell.length_b   1.000
_cell.length_c   1.000
_cell.angle_alpha   90.00
_cell.angle_beta   90.00
_cell.angle_gamma   90.00
#
_symmetry.space_group_name_H-M   'P 1'
#
loop_
_entity.id
_entity.type
_entity.pdbx_description
1 polymer ?
#
loop_
_entity_poly.entity_id
_entity_poly.type
_entity_poly.pdbx_seq_one_letter_code
_entity_poly.pdbx_strand_id
1 'polypeptide(L)'
;MLRAAVPSAFDRLSDLLRALEDERVRYVLFGGQAVNLHGIPRFTEDIDLFVEPTADNVERLRRALTRVWNDPEIQQIRAEDLAGEYAVVRYGTPDGFAVDLVARVGEAFRFEDVESETLMLGGLPVRIATPRMLYRMKKDTLRPIDHADAADLKAKFALRDD
;
A
#
# COMPACT_ATOMS: atom_id res chain seq x y z
N MET A 1 36.88 2.24 -2.13
CA MET A 1 35.68 2.17 -1.30
C MET A 1 34.46 2.23 -2.21
N LEU A 2 33.79 1.11 -2.43
CA LEU A 2 32.53 1.07 -3.17
C LEU A 2 31.47 1.73 -2.26
N ARG A 3 30.92 2.89 -2.64
CA ARG A 3 29.73 3.41 -1.96
C ARG A 3 28.61 2.40 -2.19
N ALA A 4 28.00 1.88 -1.13
CA ALA A 4 26.76 1.14 -1.28
C ALA A 4 25.75 2.03 -2.02
N ALA A 5 25.09 1.48 -3.04
CA ALA A 5 24.03 2.19 -3.74
C ALA A 5 22.93 2.54 -2.72
N VAL A 6 22.42 3.76 -2.78
CA VAL A 6 21.22 4.14 -2.01
C VAL A 6 20.06 3.31 -2.58
N PRO A 7 19.34 2.53 -1.76
CA PRO A 7 18.21 1.72 -2.23
C PRO A 7 17.17 2.58 -2.93
N SER A 8 16.65 2.11 -4.06
CA SER A 8 15.54 2.79 -4.74
C SER A 8 14.22 2.60 -3.97
N ALA A 9 13.21 3.42 -4.26
CA ALA A 9 11.86 3.22 -3.73
C ALA A 9 11.28 1.83 -4.08
N PHE A 10 11.67 1.27 -5.24
CA PHE A 10 11.27 -0.07 -5.64
C PHE A 10 11.98 -1.16 -4.81
N ASP A 11 13.28 -1.00 -4.52
CA ASP A 11 14.00 -1.93 -3.64
C ASP A 11 13.36 -1.95 -2.25
N ARG A 12 13.04 -0.77 -1.71
CA ARG A 12 12.35 -0.64 -0.43
C ARG A 12 10.94 -1.18 -0.43
N LEU A 13 10.19 -1.03 -1.52
CA LEU A 13 8.89 -1.68 -1.69
C LEU A 13 9.03 -3.20 -1.57
N SER A 14 9.99 -3.80 -2.29
CA SER A 14 10.24 -5.24 -2.25
C SER A 14 10.63 -5.72 -0.85
N ASP A 15 11.50 -4.98 -0.15
CA ASP A 15 11.91 -5.28 1.22
C ASP A 15 10.74 -5.18 2.21
N LEU A 16 9.92 -4.13 2.08
CA LEU A 16 8.72 -3.96 2.90
C LEU A 16 7.73 -5.09 2.67
N LEU A 17 7.36 -5.38 1.42
CA LEU A 17 6.41 -6.45 1.11
C LEU A 17 6.91 -7.79 1.65
N ARG A 18 8.21 -8.09 1.54
CA ARG A 18 8.80 -9.31 2.13
C ARG A 18 8.68 -9.33 3.65
N ALA A 19 8.97 -8.21 4.31
CA ALA A 19 8.84 -8.11 5.77
C ALA A 19 7.39 -8.26 6.24
N LEU A 20 6.41 -7.72 5.48
CA LEU A 20 4.99 -7.87 5.77
C LEU A 20 4.55 -9.33 5.68
N GLU A 21 4.97 -10.05 4.65
CA GLU A 21 4.67 -11.49 4.50
C GLU A 21 5.33 -12.33 5.60
N ASP A 22 6.61 -12.08 5.91
CA ASP A 22 7.35 -12.79 6.97
C ASP A 22 6.65 -12.64 8.35
N GLU A 23 6.17 -11.44 8.67
CA GLU A 23 5.44 -11.14 9.91
C GLU A 23 3.94 -11.54 9.86
N ARG A 24 3.46 -11.98 8.69
CA ARG A 24 2.07 -12.32 8.39
C ARG A 24 1.13 -11.16 8.69
N VAL A 25 1.50 -9.97 8.24
CA VAL A 25 0.66 -8.78 8.33
C VAL A 25 -0.56 -8.98 7.42
N ARG A 26 -1.74 -8.63 7.92
CA ARG A 26 -2.97 -8.56 7.13
C ARG A 26 -3.02 -7.18 6.48
N TYR A 27 -2.59 -7.13 5.24
CA TYR A 27 -2.54 -5.92 4.43
C TYR A 27 -3.04 -6.18 3.00
N VAL A 28 -3.34 -5.11 2.27
CA VAL A 28 -3.52 -5.10 0.83
C VAL A 28 -2.74 -3.91 0.26
N LEU A 29 -1.78 -4.16 -0.64
CA LEU A 29 -1.12 -3.11 -1.40
C LEU A 29 -2.13 -2.48 -2.37
N PHE A 30 -2.25 -1.15 -2.35
CA PHE A 30 -3.13 -0.42 -3.26
C PHE A 30 -2.43 0.84 -3.81
N GLY A 31 -3.20 1.78 -4.35
CA GLY A 31 -2.68 3.07 -4.79
C GLY A 31 -1.76 2.99 -6.01
N GLY A 32 -0.79 3.91 -6.08
CA GLY A 32 0.07 4.07 -7.27
C GLY A 32 0.97 2.86 -7.53
N GLN A 33 1.52 2.27 -6.47
CA GLN A 33 2.40 1.10 -6.62
C GLN A 33 1.63 -0.14 -7.08
N ALA A 34 0.38 -0.30 -6.66
CA ALA A 34 -0.46 -1.37 -7.18
C ALA A 34 -0.78 -1.20 -8.67
N VAL A 35 -1.03 0.03 -9.13
CA VAL A 35 -1.21 0.35 -10.56
C VAL A 35 0.05 -0.03 -11.36
N ASN A 36 1.24 0.30 -10.84
CA ASN A 36 2.52 -0.09 -11.44
C ASN A 36 2.67 -1.62 -11.55
N LEU A 37 2.38 -2.36 -10.49
CA LEU A 37 2.51 -3.82 -10.47
C LEU A 37 1.49 -4.51 -11.39
N HIS A 38 0.34 -3.88 -11.64
CA HIS A 38 -0.59 -4.27 -12.70
C HIS A 38 -0.13 -3.89 -14.12
N GLY A 39 1.08 -3.35 -14.25
CA GLY A 39 1.76 -3.03 -15.50
C GLY A 39 1.24 -1.78 -16.19
N ILE A 40 0.75 -0.79 -15.43
CA ILE A 40 0.39 0.53 -15.92
C ILE A 40 1.42 1.52 -15.37
N PRO A 41 2.27 2.14 -16.21
CA PRO A 41 3.33 3.03 -15.74
C PRO A 41 2.78 4.25 -14.98
N ARG A 42 3.22 4.43 -13.74
CA ARG A 42 2.75 5.47 -12.84
C ARG A 42 3.89 5.97 -11.95
N PHE A 43 4.22 7.26 -12.04
CA PHE A 43 5.21 7.84 -11.14
C PHE A 43 4.64 8.02 -9.72
N THR A 44 5.08 7.23 -8.75
CA THR A 44 4.66 7.39 -7.35
C THR A 44 5.86 7.28 -6.43
N GLU A 45 5.85 8.09 -5.38
CA GLU A 45 6.86 8.05 -4.33
C GLU A 45 6.30 7.31 -3.09
N ASP A 46 4.98 7.32 -2.90
CA ASP A 46 4.32 6.71 -1.74
C ASP A 46 4.07 5.21 -1.93
N ILE A 47 4.09 4.48 -0.80
CA ILE A 47 3.59 3.11 -0.69
C ILE A 47 2.28 3.14 0.09
N ASP A 48 1.18 2.77 -0.56
CA ASP A 48 -0.14 2.78 0.04
C ASP A 48 -0.56 1.36 0.47
N LEU A 49 -0.85 1.16 1.76
CA LEU A 49 -1.28 -0.13 2.31
C LEU A 49 -2.64 0.00 2.99
N PHE A 50 -3.62 -0.79 2.56
CA PHE A 50 -4.75 -1.09 3.42
C PHE A 50 -4.31 -2.06 4.52
N VAL A 51 -4.62 -1.78 5.78
CA VAL A 51 -4.19 -2.57 6.95
C VAL A 51 -5.39 -2.86 7.84
N GLU A 52 -5.57 -4.12 8.25
CA GLU A 52 -6.63 -4.46 9.21
C GLU A 52 -6.30 -3.84 10.58
N PRO A 53 -7.17 -2.98 11.15
CA PRO A 53 -6.82 -2.13 12.28
C PRO A 53 -6.97 -2.83 13.64
N THR A 54 -6.43 -4.04 13.78
CA THR A 54 -6.39 -4.75 15.06
C THR A 54 -5.04 -4.57 15.75
N ALA A 55 -5.04 -4.54 17.09
CA ALA A 55 -3.81 -4.39 17.88
C ALA A 55 -2.72 -5.41 17.48
N ASP A 56 -3.09 -6.69 17.35
CA ASP A 56 -2.17 -7.75 16.94
C ASP A 56 -1.59 -7.54 15.53
N ASN A 57 -2.40 -7.04 14.61
CA ASN A 57 -1.96 -6.81 13.23
C ASN A 57 -1.05 -5.58 13.13
N VAL A 58 -1.37 -4.52 13.87
CA VAL A 58 -0.53 -3.31 13.92
C VAL A 58 0.80 -3.59 14.62
N GLU A 59 0.82 -4.47 15.62
CA GLU A 59 2.08 -4.95 16.21
C GLU A 59 2.93 -5.73 15.19
N ARG A 60 2.34 -6.63 14.38
CA ARG A 60 3.05 -7.29 13.26
C ARG A 60 3.57 -6.27 12.25
N LEU A 61 2.75 -5.30 11.87
CA LEU A 61 3.12 -4.23 10.96
C LEU A 61 4.32 -3.42 11.51
N ARG A 62 4.30 -3.02 12.78
CA ARG A 62 5.42 -2.31 13.40
C ARG A 62 6.71 -3.11 13.32
N ARG A 63 6.68 -4.42 13.62
CA ARG A 63 7.86 -5.29 13.46
C ARG A 63 8.38 -5.34 12.01
N ALA A 64 7.47 -5.44 11.03
CA ALA A 64 7.83 -5.44 9.62
C ALA A 64 8.49 -4.11 9.20
N LEU A 65 7.88 -2.96 9.56
CA LEU A 65 8.45 -1.64 9.31
C LEU A 65 9.82 -1.47 9.99
N THR A 66 9.94 -1.89 11.26
CA THR A 66 11.20 -1.78 12.03
C THR A 66 12.30 -2.64 11.41
N ARG A 67 11.98 -3.79 10.80
CA ARG A 67 12.97 -4.62 10.10
C ARG A 67 13.56 -3.92 8.86
N VAL A 68 12.79 -3.04 8.21
CA VAL A 68 13.25 -2.32 7.01
C VAL A 68 14.00 -1.03 7.36
N TRP A 69 13.46 -0.22 8.29
CA TRP A 69 13.99 1.12 8.56
C TRP A 69 14.63 1.30 9.94
N ASN A 70 14.38 0.40 10.89
CA ASN A 70 14.89 0.47 12.27
C ASN A 70 14.70 1.86 12.91
N ASP A 71 13.52 2.46 12.69
CA ASP A 71 13.19 3.83 13.09
C ASP A 71 12.30 3.83 14.34
N PRO A 72 12.68 4.56 15.42
CA PRO A 72 11.86 4.68 16.63
C PRO A 72 10.46 5.27 16.39
N GLU A 73 10.27 6.11 15.38
CA GLU A 73 8.97 6.75 15.09
C GLU A 73 7.88 5.73 14.75
N ILE A 74 8.27 4.53 14.28
CA ILE A 74 7.35 3.41 14.00
C ILE A 74 6.54 3.01 15.24
N GLN A 75 7.08 3.20 16.45
CA GLN A 75 6.37 2.87 17.69
C GLN A 75 5.20 3.80 18.00
N GLN A 76 5.07 4.92 17.28
CA GLN A 76 3.93 5.83 17.39
C GLN A 76 2.72 5.35 16.60
N ILE A 77 2.84 4.34 15.74
CA ILE A 77 1.74 3.79 14.95
C ILE A 77 0.85 2.92 15.86
N ARG A 78 -0.37 3.40 16.12
CA ARG A 78 -1.33 2.76 17.02
C ARG A 78 -2.53 2.20 16.27
N ALA A 79 -3.06 1.09 16.78
CA ALA A 79 -4.26 0.49 16.21
C ALA A 79 -5.48 1.37 16.42
N GLU A 80 -5.52 2.12 17.53
CA GLU A 80 -6.59 3.05 17.85
C GLU A 80 -6.64 4.22 16.87
N ASP A 81 -5.49 4.66 16.33
CA ASP A 81 -5.46 5.73 15.34
C ASP A 81 -6.11 5.24 14.03
N LEU A 82 -5.68 4.08 13.54
CA LEU A 82 -6.22 3.43 12.34
C LEU A 82 -7.71 3.04 12.48
N ALA A 83 -8.09 2.50 13.63
CA ALA A 83 -9.48 2.10 13.91
C ALA A 83 -10.40 3.30 14.20
N GLY A 84 -9.83 4.38 14.76
CA GLY A 84 -10.52 5.54 15.29
C GLY A 84 -10.67 6.67 14.26
N GLU A 85 -10.45 7.92 14.68
CA GLU A 85 -10.74 9.10 13.85
C GLU A 85 -9.82 9.22 12.62
N TYR A 86 -8.56 8.76 12.72
CA TYR A 86 -7.56 8.86 11.68
C TYR A 86 -7.60 7.66 10.73
N ALA A 87 -8.41 7.76 9.68
CA ALA A 87 -8.53 6.72 8.65
C ALA A 87 -7.19 6.37 7.95
N VAL A 88 -6.21 7.28 8.01
CA VAL A 88 -4.88 7.17 7.41
C VAL A 88 -3.81 7.60 8.43
N VAL A 89 -2.79 6.77 8.62
CA VAL A 89 -1.56 7.09 9.35
C VAL A 89 -0.41 7.12 8.34
N ARG A 90 0.25 8.27 8.21
CA ARG A 90 1.39 8.44 7.29
C ARG A 90 2.71 8.29 8.03
N TYR A 91 3.49 7.28 7.65
CA TYR A 91 4.85 7.08 8.15
C TYR A 91 5.86 7.63 7.12
N GLY A 92 6.53 8.74 7.47
CA GLY A 92 7.63 9.27 6.68
C GLY A 92 8.90 8.47 6.91
N THR A 93 9.42 7.82 5.87
CA THR A 93 10.59 6.94 5.98
C THR A 93 11.90 7.75 6.02
N PRO A 94 12.97 7.20 6.63
CA PRO A 94 14.32 7.77 6.55
C PRO A 94 14.87 7.93 5.12
N ASP A 95 14.31 7.22 4.13
CA ASP A 95 14.72 7.29 2.73
C ASP A 95 14.02 8.44 1.95
N GLY A 96 13.15 9.21 2.60
CA GLY A 96 12.56 10.44 2.04
C GLY A 96 11.21 10.26 1.33
N PHE A 97 10.66 9.05 1.30
CA PHE A 97 9.29 8.78 0.85
C PHE A 97 8.40 8.30 1.99
N ALA A 98 7.09 8.15 1.77
CA ALA A 98 6.15 7.75 2.81
C ALA A 98 5.49 6.39 2.59
N VAL A 99 5.10 5.76 3.70
CA VAL A 99 4.16 4.63 3.71
C VAL A 99 2.84 5.13 4.31
N ASP A 100 1.78 5.13 3.52
CA ASP A 100 0.43 5.47 3.95
C ASP A 100 -0.28 4.19 4.41
N LEU A 101 -0.61 4.15 5.70
CA LEU A 101 -1.33 3.06 6.34
C LEU A 101 -2.81 3.43 6.44
N VAL A 102 -3.66 2.70 5.75
CA VAL A 102 -5.06 3.03 5.56
C VAL A 102 -5.94 1.93 6.12
N ALA A 103 -6.86 2.25 7.02
CA ALA A 103 -7.85 1.28 7.48
C ALA A 103 -9.20 1.43 6.76
N ARG A 104 -9.50 2.66 6.30
CA ARG A 104 -10.71 2.99 5.55
C ARG A 104 -10.51 4.21 4.66
N VAL A 105 -11.34 4.33 3.64
CA VAL A 105 -11.46 5.54 2.81
C VAL A 105 -12.88 6.06 2.93
N GLY A 106 -13.05 7.10 3.76
CA GLY A 106 -14.36 7.64 4.11
C GLY A 106 -15.29 6.55 4.65
N GLU A 107 -16.53 6.56 4.17
CA GLU A 107 -17.52 5.50 4.42
C GLU A 107 -17.57 4.45 3.28
N ALA A 108 -16.80 4.66 2.21
CA ALA A 108 -16.92 3.87 0.98
C ALA A 108 -16.21 2.52 1.05
N PHE A 109 -15.06 2.47 1.71
CA PHE A 109 -14.22 1.28 1.75
C PHE A 109 -13.58 1.10 3.12
N ARG A 110 -13.71 -0.09 3.70
CA ARG A 110 -12.94 -0.58 4.85
C ARG A 110 -12.01 -1.70 4.39
N PHE A 111 -11.11 -2.14 5.25
CA PHE A 111 -10.20 -3.24 4.97
C PHE A 111 -10.91 -4.47 4.39
N GLU A 112 -12.06 -4.85 4.96
CA GLU A 112 -12.84 -6.02 4.55
C GLU A 112 -13.51 -5.87 3.17
N ASP A 113 -13.71 -4.63 2.70
CA ASP A 113 -14.31 -4.34 1.40
C ASP A 113 -13.29 -4.38 0.25
N VAL A 114 -11.99 -4.44 0.56
CA VAL A 114 -10.92 -4.40 -0.45
C VAL A 114 -10.77 -5.74 -1.14
N GLU A 115 -11.44 -5.88 -2.28
CA GLU A 115 -11.25 -7.00 -3.20
C GLU A 115 -9.77 -7.08 -3.63
N SER A 116 -9.13 -8.20 -3.31
CA SER A 116 -7.69 -8.39 -3.50
C SER A 116 -7.36 -9.74 -4.11
N GLU A 117 -6.18 -9.81 -4.74
CA GLU A 117 -5.61 -11.01 -5.33
C GLU A 117 -4.13 -11.15 -4.93
N THR A 118 -3.53 -12.30 -5.23
CA THR A 118 -2.11 -12.55 -4.98
C THR A 118 -1.32 -12.41 -6.28
N LEU A 119 -0.35 -11.51 -6.29
CA LEU A 119 0.60 -11.31 -7.40
C LEU A 119 1.99 -11.79 -6.98
N MET A 120 2.72 -12.46 -7.88
CA MET A 120 4.08 -12.93 -7.61
C MET A 120 5.12 -11.88 -8.03
N LEU A 121 5.72 -11.18 -7.07
CA LEU A 121 6.79 -10.21 -7.30
C LEU A 121 8.15 -10.88 -7.09
N GLY A 122 8.78 -11.36 -8.16
CA GLY A 122 10.09 -12.01 -8.06
C GLY A 122 10.11 -13.23 -7.12
N GLY A 123 9.00 -13.99 -7.06
CA GLY A 123 8.83 -15.14 -6.16
C GLY A 123 8.21 -14.81 -4.80
N LEU A 124 8.04 -13.52 -4.45
CA LEU A 124 7.30 -13.09 -3.27
C LEU A 124 5.79 -13.03 -3.57
N PRO A 125 4.92 -13.77 -2.86
CA PRO A 125 3.48 -13.57 -2.95
C PRO A 125 3.11 -12.24 -2.30
N VAL A 126 2.47 -11.35 -3.05
CA VAL A 126 2.04 -10.02 -2.58
C VAL A 126 0.54 -9.95 -2.63
N ARG A 127 -0.11 -9.57 -1.52
CA ARG A 127 -1.54 -9.25 -1.51
C ARG A 127 -1.75 -7.85 -2.08
N ILE A 128 -2.46 -7.75 -3.20
CA ILE A 128 -2.66 -6.51 -3.94
C ILE A 128 -4.14 -6.31 -4.27
N ALA A 129 -4.61 -5.06 -4.30
CA ALA A 129 -5.97 -4.73 -4.72
C ALA A 129 -6.17 -5.15 -6.19
N THR A 130 -7.33 -5.73 -6.50
CA THR A 130 -7.64 -6.12 -7.88
C THR A 130 -7.71 -4.88 -8.79
N PRO A 131 -7.52 -5.03 -10.11
CA PRO A 131 -7.70 -3.92 -11.05
C PRO A 131 -9.07 -3.27 -10.96
N ARG A 132 -10.13 -4.08 -10.75
CA ARG A 132 -11.50 -3.59 -10.52
C ARG A 132 -11.60 -2.74 -9.26
N MET A 133 -10.97 -3.19 -8.17
CA MET A 133 -10.99 -2.45 -6.91
C MET A 133 -10.26 -1.11 -7.04
N LEU A 134 -9.08 -1.10 -7.65
CA LEU A 134 -8.33 0.13 -7.93
C LEU A 134 -9.14 1.11 -8.80
N TYR A 135 -9.81 0.58 -9.83
CA TYR A 135 -10.70 1.38 -10.69
C TYR A 135 -11.82 2.03 -9.87
N ARG A 136 -12.53 1.25 -9.03
CA ARG A 136 -13.59 1.76 -8.15
C ARG A 136 -13.10 2.83 -7.19
N MET A 137 -11.91 2.67 -6.62
CA MET A 137 -11.32 3.64 -5.69
C MET A 137 -10.93 4.96 -6.38
N LYS A 138 -10.69 4.95 -7.69
CA LYS A 138 -10.09 6.08 -8.42
C LYS A 138 -11.06 6.85 -9.31
N LYS A 139 -12.09 6.18 -9.86
CA LYS A 139 -12.96 6.73 -10.90
C LYS A 139 -13.71 8.02 -10.52
N ASP A 140 -14.13 8.13 -9.25
CA ASP A 140 -14.99 9.21 -8.75
C ASP A 140 -14.25 10.16 -7.79
N THR A 141 -12.92 10.14 -7.79
CA THR A 141 -12.11 11.07 -6.97
C THR A 141 -12.00 12.45 -7.64
N LEU A 142 -11.50 13.46 -6.91
CA LEU A 142 -11.22 14.78 -7.48
C LEU A 142 -9.79 14.92 -8.03
N ARG A 143 -8.97 13.86 -7.94
CA ARG A 143 -7.55 13.91 -8.30
C ARG A 143 -7.41 13.59 -9.80
N PRO A 144 -6.89 14.52 -10.63
CA PRO A 144 -6.76 14.29 -12.07
C PRO A 144 -5.97 13.01 -12.42
N ILE A 145 -4.95 12.70 -11.61
CA ILE A 145 -4.12 11.52 -11.80
C ILE A 145 -4.89 10.21 -11.52
N ASP A 146 -5.84 10.23 -10.59
CA ASP A 146 -6.66 9.05 -10.30
C ASP A 146 -7.67 8.80 -11.43
N HIS A 147 -8.19 9.84 -12.09
CA HIS A 147 -9.00 9.66 -13.30
C HIS A 147 -8.20 9.03 -14.46
N ALA A 148 -6.93 9.44 -14.63
CA ALA A 148 -6.05 8.83 -15.63
C ALA A 148 -5.80 7.34 -15.32
N ASP A 149 -5.44 7.04 -14.07
CA ASP A 149 -5.26 5.66 -13.59
C ASP A 149 -6.55 4.83 -13.81
N ALA A 150 -7.72 5.38 -13.51
CA ALA A 150 -9.01 4.71 -13.70
C ALA A 150 -9.30 4.43 -15.19
N ALA A 151 -8.98 5.36 -16.08
CA ALA A 151 -9.14 5.16 -17.51
C ALA A 151 -8.21 4.04 -18.04
N ASP A 152 -6.95 4.04 -17.62
CA ASP A 152 -5.97 3.01 -18.02
C ASP A 152 -6.34 1.63 -17.47
N LEU A 153 -6.76 1.55 -16.21
CA LEU A 153 -7.27 0.32 -15.59
C LEU A 153 -8.49 -0.21 -16.35
N LYS A 154 -9.45 0.67 -16.67
CA LYS A 154 -10.66 0.30 -17.41
C LYS A 154 -10.32 -0.23 -18.80
N ALA A 155 -9.44 0.45 -19.53
CA ALA A 155 -9.03 0.06 -20.87
C ALA A 155 -8.25 -1.27 -20.87
N LYS A 156 -7.23 -1.41 -20.00
CA LYS A 156 -6.35 -2.58 -19.97
C LYS A 156 -7.07 -3.86 -19.55
N PHE A 157 -7.98 -3.75 -18.60
CA PHE A 157 -8.68 -4.91 -18.02
C PHE A 157 -10.14 -5.04 -18.51
N ALA A 158 -10.55 -4.26 -19.52
CA ALA A 158 -11.89 -4.26 -20.10
C ALA A 158 -13.01 -4.15 -19.04
N LEU A 159 -12.80 -3.30 -18.02
CA LEU A 159 -13.72 -3.13 -16.91
C LEU A 159 -14.99 -2.41 -17.37
N ARG A 160 -16.12 -2.73 -16.74
CA ARG A 160 -17.40 -2.07 -16.95
C ARG A 160 -17.70 -1.15 -15.77
N ASP A 161 -18.47 -0.10 -16.04
CA ASP A 161 -19.06 0.68 -14.95
C ASP A 161 -20.11 -0.19 -14.26
N ASP A 162 -20.07 -0.18 -12.93
CA ASP A 162 -21.08 -0.81 -12.08
C ASP A 162 -22.40 -0.03 -12.09
#